data_AF-A0A927DNH8-F1
#
_entry.id   AF-A0A927DNH8-F1
#
_cell.length_a   1.000
_cell.length_b   1.000
_cell.length_c   1.000
_cell.angle_alpha   90.00
_cell.angle_beta   90.00
_cell.angle_gamma   90.00
#
_symmetry.space_group_name_H-M   'P 1'
#
loop_
_entity.id
_entity.type
_entity.pdbx_description
1 polymer ?
#
loop_
_entity_poly.entity_id
_entity_poly.type
_entity_poly.pdbx_seq_one_letter_code
_entity_poly.pdbx_strand_id
1 'polypeptide(L)'
;MDAIFDRVVREFFQIQPYLFWKKWLFRTAFGNKVFSRLIYNERLVNKNGVEWVNAVVELLELKCESEHHQFNNIPEHGATVVISNHPTVIDGLSLIHTVSRVRNDIKIIANHVLPIIFPGIGTYHWN
;
A
#
# COMPACT_ATOMS: atom_id res chain seq x y z
N MET A 1 -11.92 10.11 -15.67
CA MET A 1 -12.38 9.10 -14.69
C MET A 1 -11.40 7.94 -14.55
N ASP A 2 -10.67 7.54 -15.60
CA ASP A 2 -9.74 6.40 -15.51
C ASP A 2 -8.26 6.75 -15.28
N ALA A 3 -7.77 7.94 -15.64
CA ALA A 3 -6.32 8.21 -15.70
C ALA A 3 -5.58 8.19 -14.34
N ILE A 4 -6.16 8.77 -13.27
CA ILE A 4 -5.53 8.83 -11.95
C ILE A 4 -5.66 7.50 -11.21
N PHE A 5 -6.82 6.85 -11.32
CA PHE A 5 -7.02 5.50 -10.79
C PHE A 5 -6.06 4.52 -11.45
N ASP A 6 -5.97 4.57 -12.77
CA ASP A 6 -4.99 3.79 -13.53
C ASP A 6 -3.56 4.14 -13.13
N ARG A 7 -3.25 5.40 -12.78
CA ARG A 7 -1.92 5.80 -12.32
C ARG A 7 -1.61 5.27 -10.92
N VAL A 8 -2.52 5.40 -9.96
CA VAL A 8 -2.36 4.87 -8.59
C VAL A 8 -2.29 3.34 -8.63
N VAL A 9 -3.17 2.70 -9.40
CA VAL A 9 -3.16 1.25 -9.58
C VAL A 9 -1.90 0.80 -10.32
N ARG A 10 -1.42 1.54 -11.32
CA ARG A 10 -0.14 1.21 -11.98
C ARG A 10 1.06 1.49 -11.09
N GLU A 11 1.08 2.56 -10.29
CA GLU A 11 2.20 2.89 -9.40
C GLU A 11 2.31 1.90 -8.24
N PHE A 12 1.18 1.42 -7.69
CA PHE A 12 1.17 0.45 -6.58
C PHE A 12 1.11 -1.02 -7.03
N PHE A 13 0.54 -1.32 -8.20
CA PHE A 13 0.40 -2.67 -8.77
C PHE A 13 0.97 -2.72 -10.18
N GLN A 14 2.29 -2.63 -10.31
CA GLN A 14 2.91 -2.89 -11.61
C GLN A 14 2.71 -4.38 -11.98
N ILE A 15 2.16 -4.64 -13.16
CA ILE A 15 2.03 -5.97 -13.78
C ILE A 15 1.03 -6.94 -13.09
N GLN A 16 -0.25 -6.81 -13.46
CA GLN A 16 -1.12 -7.94 -13.83
C GLN A 16 -2.02 -7.50 -15.00
N PRO A 17 -2.37 -8.37 -15.96
CA PRO A 17 -3.27 -8.00 -17.04
C PRO A 17 -4.62 -7.60 -16.44
N TYR A 18 -5.16 -6.50 -16.93
CA TYR A 18 -6.43 -5.94 -16.48
C TYR A 18 -7.51 -7.03 -16.39
N LEU A 19 -7.91 -7.37 -15.16
CA LEU A 19 -9.01 -8.27 -14.87
C LEU A 19 -10.19 -7.40 -14.45
N PHE A 20 -11.06 -7.09 -15.41
CA PHE A 20 -12.23 -6.19 -15.37
C PHE A 20 -13.11 -6.29 -14.10
N TRP A 21 -13.05 -7.41 -13.39
CA TRP A 21 -13.91 -7.77 -12.28
C TRP A 21 -13.39 -7.19 -10.96
N LYS A 22 -12.10 -6.81 -10.90
CA LYS A 22 -11.53 -6.08 -9.75
C LYS A 22 -12.06 -4.65 -9.64
N LYS A 23 -12.40 -3.96 -10.76
CA LYS A 23 -13.11 -2.67 -10.70
C LYS A 23 -14.47 -2.83 -10.01
N TRP A 24 -15.16 -3.96 -10.25
CA TRP A 24 -16.38 -4.31 -9.54
C TRP A 24 -16.10 -4.61 -8.05
N LEU A 25 -15.05 -5.38 -7.73
CA LEU A 25 -14.67 -5.67 -6.35
C LEU A 25 -14.35 -4.40 -5.55
N PHE A 26 -13.59 -3.47 -6.12
CA PHE A 26 -13.28 -2.17 -5.50
C PHE A 26 -14.52 -1.27 -5.37
N ARG A 27 -15.42 -1.24 -6.37
CA ARG A 27 -16.70 -0.52 -6.27
C ARG A 27 -17.63 -1.10 -5.21
N THR A 28 -17.63 -2.43 -5.05
CA THR A 28 -18.45 -3.14 -4.06
C THR A 28 -17.84 -3.04 -2.66
N ALA A 29 -16.51 -3.09 -2.51
CA ALA A 29 -15.83 -3.01 -1.22
C ALA A 29 -15.74 -1.59 -0.66
N PHE A 30 -15.46 -0.58 -1.50
CA PHE A 30 -15.32 0.81 -1.06
C PHE A 30 -16.62 1.62 -1.20
N GLY A 31 -17.57 1.19 -2.03
CA GLY A 31 -18.79 1.94 -2.33
C GLY A 31 -18.51 3.19 -3.18
N ASN A 32 -19.44 3.55 -4.07
CA ASN A 32 -19.25 4.64 -5.04
C ASN A 32 -18.95 6.01 -4.38
N LYS A 33 -19.32 6.24 -3.10
CA LYS A 33 -19.06 7.51 -2.38
C LYS A 33 -17.63 7.65 -1.88
N VAL A 34 -17.04 6.61 -1.28
CA VAL A 34 -15.65 6.65 -0.80
C VAL A 34 -14.70 6.74 -1.98
N PHE A 35 -15.02 6.05 -3.07
CA PHE A 35 -14.25 6.10 -4.31
C PHE A 35 -14.17 7.51 -4.90
N SER A 36 -15.31 8.22 -5.01
CA SER A 36 -15.32 9.61 -5.49
C SER A 36 -14.54 10.54 -4.56
N ARG A 37 -14.59 10.31 -3.24
CA ARG A 37 -13.78 11.07 -2.27
C ARG A 37 -12.27 10.81 -2.43
N LEU A 38 -11.84 9.59 -2.77
CA LEU A 38 -10.41 9.31 -3.00
C LEU A 38 -9.88 10.00 -4.26
N ILE A 39 -10.68 10.07 -5.32
CA ILE A 39 -10.24 10.56 -6.63
C ILE A 39 -10.37 12.09 -6.79
N TYR A 40 -11.39 12.70 -6.19
CA TYR A 40 -11.69 14.14 -6.36
C TYR A 40 -11.22 15.02 -5.19
N ASN A 41 -10.56 14.44 -4.19
CA ASN A 41 -10.09 15.23 -3.05
C ASN A 41 -8.73 15.84 -3.37
N GLU A 42 -8.71 17.16 -3.51
CA GLU A 42 -7.50 17.96 -3.77
C GLU A 42 -6.37 17.65 -2.78
N ARG A 43 -6.70 17.20 -1.56
CA ARG A 43 -5.73 16.81 -0.53
C ARG A 43 -4.88 15.59 -0.90
N LEU A 44 -5.29 14.78 -1.87
CA LEU A 44 -4.56 13.59 -2.34
C LEU A 44 -3.75 13.84 -3.61
N VAL A 45 -4.16 14.80 -4.44
CA VAL A 45 -3.60 15.01 -5.79
C VAL A 45 -2.14 15.46 -5.76
N ASN A 46 -1.74 16.22 -4.73
CA ASN A 46 -0.39 16.77 -4.61
C ASN A 46 0.53 16.00 -3.64
N LYS A 47 0.06 14.87 -3.09
CA LYS A 47 0.83 14.07 -2.13
C LYS A 47 1.41 12.84 -2.82
N ASN A 48 2.61 12.42 -2.43
CA ASN A 48 3.29 11.25 -2.97
C ASN A 48 3.83 10.35 -1.86
N GLY A 49 4.05 9.08 -2.17
CA GLY A 49 4.67 8.12 -1.25
C GLY A 49 3.94 8.03 0.11
N VAL A 50 4.69 8.16 1.20
CA VAL A 50 4.17 8.07 2.59
C VAL A 50 3.09 9.12 2.87
N GLU A 51 3.24 10.35 2.37
CA GLU A 51 2.25 11.41 2.60
C GLU A 51 0.90 11.07 1.96
N TRP A 52 0.95 10.43 0.79
CA TRP A 52 -0.24 9.95 0.11
C TRP A 52 -0.90 8.82 0.90
N VAL A 53 -0.12 7.84 1.37
CA VAL A 53 -0.63 6.74 2.20
C VAL A 53 -1.31 7.28 3.46
N ASN A 54 -0.67 8.21 4.18
CA ASN A 54 -1.22 8.82 5.38
C ASN A 54 -2.55 9.53 5.11
N ALA A 55 -2.65 10.25 4.00
CA ALA A 55 -3.88 10.92 3.59
C ALA A 55 -5.00 9.95 3.20
N VAL A 56 -4.67 8.78 2.61
CA VAL A 56 -5.65 7.73 2.30
C VAL A 56 -6.14 7.06 3.59
N VAL A 57 -5.25 6.74 4.52
CA VAL A 57 -5.60 6.17 5.83
C VAL A 57 -6.54 7.11 6.60
N GLU A 58 -6.24 8.40 6.61
CA GLU A 58 -7.09 9.44 7.21
C GLU A 58 -8.46 9.54 6.51
N LEU A 59 -8.49 9.56 5.17
CA LEU A 59 -9.74 9.66 4.41
C LEU A 59 -10.66 8.45 4.61
N LEU A 60 -10.06 7.27 4.76
CA LEU A 60 -10.77 6.02 5.04
C LEU A 60 -11.13 5.87 6.53
N GLU A 61 -10.74 6.84 7.36
CA GLU A 61 -10.95 6.83 8.82
C GLU A 61 -10.42 5.55 9.49
N LEU A 62 -9.31 5.02 8.96
CA LEU A 62 -8.70 3.81 9.48
C LEU A 62 -8.05 4.10 10.84
N LYS A 63 -8.35 3.25 11.82
CA LYS A 63 -7.71 3.27 13.13
C LYS A 63 -6.59 2.24 13.16
N CYS A 64 -5.36 2.72 13.03
CA CYS A 64 -4.15 1.91 13.21
C CYS A 64 -3.71 2.03 14.68
N GLU A 65 -4.02 1.00 15.48
CA GLU A 65 -3.64 0.92 16.89
C GLU A 65 -2.32 0.16 17.02
N SER A 66 -1.39 0.74 17.79
CA SER A 66 -0.11 0.13 18.13
C SER A 66 0.34 0.68 19.47
N GLU A 67 0.92 -0.17 20.30
CA GLU A 67 1.44 0.27 21.60
C GLU A 67 2.73 1.06 21.43
N HIS A 68 2.96 2.09 22.26
CA HIS A 68 4.14 2.94 22.13
C HIS A 68 5.45 2.15 22.16
N HIS A 69 5.52 1.11 23.00
CA HIS A 69 6.72 0.30 23.13
C HIS A 69 7.03 -0.53 21.86
N GLN A 70 6.03 -0.79 21.00
CA GLN A 70 6.23 -1.57 19.77
C GLN A 70 7.04 -0.80 18.73
N PHE A 71 7.01 0.53 18.75
CA PHE A 71 7.82 1.35 17.85
C PHE A 71 9.32 1.21 18.13
N ASN A 72 9.72 0.85 19.36
CA ASN A 72 11.12 0.58 19.72
C ASN A 72 11.71 -0.61 18.96
N ASN A 73 10.86 -1.48 18.39
CA ASN A 73 11.30 -2.62 17.57
C ASN A 73 11.64 -2.21 16.14
N ILE A 74 11.35 -0.97 15.73
CA ILE A 74 11.67 -0.45 14.40
C ILE A 74 13.00 0.31 14.50
N PRO A 75 14.08 -0.15 13.84
CA PRO A 75 15.35 0.58 13.84
C PRO A 75 15.19 1.96 13.19
N GLU A 76 15.48 3.03 13.93
CA GLU A 76 15.41 4.41 13.42
C GLU A 76 16.42 4.65 12.28
N HIS A 77 17.55 3.94 12.31
CA HIS A 77 18.67 4.10 11.39
C HIS A 77 19.21 2.76 10.91
N GLY A 78 19.99 2.80 9.83
CA GLY A 78 20.57 1.63 9.20
C GLY A 78 19.62 0.93 8.23
N ALA A 79 20.15 -0.10 7.56
CA ALA A 79 19.39 -0.92 6.63
C ALA A 79 18.37 -1.77 7.39
N THR A 80 17.12 -1.76 6.94
CA THR A 80 16.03 -2.49 7.60
C THR A 80 15.13 -3.11 6.54
N VAL A 81 14.75 -4.36 6.75
CA VAL A 81 13.76 -5.07 5.92
C VAL A 81 12.58 -5.43 6.82
N VAL A 82 11.40 -4.91 6.48
CA VAL A 82 10.14 -5.25 7.16
C VAL A 82 9.46 -6.35 6.36
N ILE A 83 9.18 -7.47 7.02
CA ILE A 83 8.48 -8.62 6.43
C ILE A 83 7.13 -8.74 7.11
N SER A 84 6.05 -8.77 6.33
CA SER A 84 4.69 -8.89 6.84
C SER A 84 3.83 -9.72 5.90
N ASN A 85 3.03 -10.61 6.47
CA ASN A 85 1.97 -11.33 5.77
C ASN A 85 0.74 -10.42 5.63
N HIS A 86 0.82 -9.32 4.88
CA HIS A 86 -0.34 -8.43 4.70
C HIS A 86 -1.37 -9.13 3.78
N PRO A 87 -2.52 -9.61 4.30
CA PRO A 87 -3.48 -10.35 3.49
C PRO A 87 -4.24 -9.43 2.52
N THR A 88 -4.35 -8.13 2.82
CA THR A 88 -5.03 -7.15 1.98
C THR A 88 -4.20 -5.88 1.74
N VAL A 89 -4.64 -5.09 0.76
CA VAL A 89 -4.05 -3.78 0.43
C VAL A 89 -4.20 -2.79 1.59
N ILE A 90 -5.30 -2.87 2.34
CA ILE A 90 -5.56 -1.99 3.50
C ILE A 90 -4.56 -2.29 4.63
N ASP A 91 -4.24 -3.56 4.85
CA ASP A 91 -3.20 -3.95 5.82
C ASP A 91 -1.83 -3.43 5.41
N GLY A 92 -1.52 -3.45 4.10
CA GLY A 92 -0.31 -2.83 3.55
C GLY A 92 -0.25 -1.32 3.80
N LEU A 93 -1.32 -0.59 3.52
CA LEU A 93 -1.41 0.85 3.79
C LEU A 93 -1.29 1.17 5.28
N SER A 94 -1.92 0.36 6.13
CA SER A 94 -1.87 0.49 7.59
C SER A 94 -0.46 0.24 8.10
N LEU A 95 0.23 -0.78 7.58
CA LEU A 95 1.62 -1.07 7.93
C LEU A 95 2.55 0.09 7.53
N ILE A 96 2.43 0.60 6.31
CA ILE A 96 3.25 1.74 5.84
C ILE A 96 2.97 2.97 6.71
N HIS A 97 1.70 3.27 7.01
CA HIS A 97 1.32 4.37 7.90
C HIS A 97 1.94 4.21 9.29
N THR A 98 1.84 3.04 9.91
CA THR A 98 2.39 2.78 11.24
C THR A 98 3.91 2.89 11.26
N VAL A 99 4.60 2.26 10.30
CA VAL A 99 6.07 2.34 10.19
C VAL A 99 6.53 3.76 9.89
N SER A 100 5.73 4.56 9.15
CA SER A 100 6.05 5.95 8.84
C SER A 100 6.19 6.87 10.04
N ARG A 101 5.64 6.47 11.19
CA ARG A 101 5.81 7.21 12.45
C ARG A 101 7.24 7.20 12.97
N VAL A 102 8.04 6.22 12.54
CA VAL A 102 9.47 6.09 12.89
C VAL A 102 10.34 6.36 11.66
N ARG A 103 9.93 5.91 10.48
CA ARG A 103 10.75 5.98 9.24
C ARG A 103 9.99 6.48 8.02
N ASN A 104 10.45 7.57 7.41
CA ASN A 104 9.83 8.12 6.20
C ASN A 104 10.48 7.63 4.89
N ASP A 105 11.53 6.82 4.96
CA ASP A 105 12.32 6.34 3.82
C ASP A 105 11.87 4.95 3.30
N ILE A 106 10.56 4.72 3.29
CA ILE A 106 9.97 3.40 2.98
C ILE A 106 9.99 3.14 1.47
N LYS A 107 10.47 1.96 1.08
CA LYS A 107 10.37 1.42 -0.28
C LYS A 107 9.64 0.09 -0.23
N ILE A 108 8.70 -0.11 -1.15
CA ILE A 108 7.84 -1.29 -1.19
C ILE A 108 8.32 -2.20 -2.33
N ILE A 109 8.52 -3.47 -2.02
CA ILE A 109 8.76 -4.50 -3.02
C ILE A 109 7.50 -5.35 -3.09
N ALA A 110 6.81 -5.29 -4.23
CA ALA A 110 5.62 -6.10 -4.47
C ALA A 110 6.01 -7.49 -5.02
N ASN A 111 5.14 -8.48 -4.81
CA ASN A 111 5.40 -9.88 -5.16
C ASN A 111 5.84 -10.12 -6.61
N HIS A 112 5.43 -9.28 -7.56
CA HIS A 112 5.83 -9.42 -8.97
C HIS A 112 7.28 -8.93 -9.22
N VAL A 113 7.81 -8.06 -8.37
CA VAL A 113 9.20 -7.57 -8.43
C VAL A 113 10.15 -8.51 -7.70
N LEU A 114 9.65 -9.30 -6.72
CA LEU A 114 10.48 -10.24 -5.96
C LEU A 114 11.21 -11.26 -6.85
N PRO A 115 10.58 -11.93 -7.85
CA PRO A 115 11.31 -12.80 -8.77
C PRO A 115 12.32 -12.07 -9.67
N ILE A 116 12.15 -10.77 -9.88
CA ILE A 116 13.07 -9.96 -10.70
C ILE A 116 14.32 -9.59 -9.90
N ILE A 117 14.13 -9.18 -8.64
CA ILE A 117 15.23 -8.79 -7.74
C ILE A 117 15.90 -10.03 -7.13
N PHE A 118 15.12 -11.06 -6.83
CA PHE A 118 15.54 -12.30 -6.19
C PHE A 118 15.08 -13.50 -7.01
N PRO A 119 15.78 -13.82 -8.12
CA PRO A 119 15.37 -14.86 -9.06
C PRO A 119 15.21 -16.24 -8.42
N GLY A 120 15.90 -16.53 -7.30
CA GLY A 120 15.75 -17.78 -6.56
C GLY A 120 14.41 -17.96 -5.82
N ILE A 121 13.59 -16.91 -5.64
CA ILE A 121 12.31 -17.01 -4.91
C ILE A 121 11.19 -17.57 -5.82
N GLY A 122 11.31 -17.41 -7.14
CA GLY A 122 10.26 -17.82 -8.09
C GLY A 122 10.22 -19.31 -8.44
N THR A 123 11.20 -20.10 -8.01
CA THR A 123 11.42 -21.48 -8.49
C THR A 123 11.09 -22.58 -7.48
N TYR A 124 10.61 -22.24 -6.28
CA TYR A 124 10.25 -23.26 -5.28
C TYR A 124 8.73 -23.47 -5.25
N HIS A 125 8.29 -24.59 -5.80
CA HIS A 125 7.03 -25.20 -5.40
C HIS A 125 7.17 -25.60 -3.92
N TRP A 126 6.52 -24.86 -3.03
CA TRP A 126 6.37 -25.27 -1.64
C TRP A 126 5.48 -26.51 -1.65
N ASN A 127 6.08 -27.69 -1.42
CA ASN A 127 5.35 -28.96 -1.20
C ASN A 127 4.53 -28.90 0.09
#